data_AF-A0A954UWA8-F1
#
_entry.id   AF-A0A954UWA8-F1
#
_cell.length_a   1.000
_cell.length_b   1.000
_cell.length_c   1.000
_cell.angle_alpha   90.00
_cell.angle_beta   90.00
_cell.angle_gamma   90.00
#
_symmetry.space_group_name_H-M   'P 1'
#
loop_
_entity.id
_entity.type
_entity.pdbx_description
1 polymer ?
#
loop_
_entity_poly.entity_id
_entity_poly.type
_entity_poly.pdbx_seq_one_letter_code
_entity_poly.pdbx_strand_id
1 'polypeptide(L)'
;MTDYVNLYKSAEDASPSINAAKHMTGFKRRRFMAAMAMEHCNGSPRQTETSLGFNRRAVSRGLQELELGKTIRNLPERRGRPRIEQQRLMNRRGFSLRKVRKTQPLKKIPETNDIFDNVKAAHQRAATDQSILRISIDDKAKVKIGD
;
A
#
# COMPACT_ATOMS: atom_id res chain seq x y z
N MET A 1 -16.93 -31.83 24.80
CA MET A 1 -15.63 -31.14 24.67
C MET A 1 -15.08 -31.49 23.30
N THR A 2 -15.59 -30.83 22.26
CA THR A 2 -15.53 -31.32 20.87
C THR A 2 -14.27 -30.81 20.18
N ASP A 3 -13.17 -31.53 20.39
CA ASP A 3 -11.91 -31.36 19.66
C ASP A 3 -11.96 -32.07 18.29
N TYR A 4 -12.77 -31.58 17.33
CA TYR A 4 -12.82 -32.16 15.96
C TYR A 4 -13.21 -31.15 14.86
N VAL A 5 -12.73 -29.90 14.93
CA VAL A 5 -12.87 -28.93 13.81
C VAL A 5 -11.49 -28.51 13.28
N ASN A 6 -10.48 -29.34 13.51
CA ASN A 6 -9.11 -29.14 13.03
C ASN A 6 -8.73 -30.25 12.02
N LEU A 7 -9.65 -30.50 11.08
CA LEU A 7 -9.44 -31.39 9.93
C LEU A 7 -9.54 -30.60 8.62
N TYR A 8 -9.05 -29.36 8.61
CA TYR A 8 -8.84 -28.61 7.39
C TYR A 8 -7.51 -29.05 6.78
N LYS A 9 -7.68 -30.01 5.86
CA LYS A 9 -6.76 -30.39 4.79
C LYS A 9 -5.73 -29.29 4.46
N SER A 10 -4.47 -29.66 4.70
CA SER A 10 -3.25 -29.26 4.01
C SER A 10 -3.04 -27.78 3.70
N ALA A 11 -2.06 -27.20 4.40
CA ALA A 11 -1.41 -25.93 4.08
C ALA A 11 -0.72 -25.88 2.70
N GLU A 12 -0.92 -26.89 1.84
CA GLU A 12 -0.28 -27.03 0.52
C GLU A 12 -1.08 -26.38 -0.62
N ASP A 13 -2.40 -26.15 -0.46
CA ASP A 13 -3.26 -25.61 -1.53
C ASP A 13 -3.41 -24.07 -1.50
N ALA A 14 -2.92 -23.40 -0.46
CA ALA A 14 -3.01 -21.94 -0.35
C ALA A 14 -1.99 -21.23 -1.27
N SER A 15 -0.79 -21.80 -1.44
CA SER A 15 0.32 -21.20 -2.19
C SER A 15 0.02 -20.99 -3.69
N PRO A 16 -0.61 -21.94 -4.42
CA PRO A 16 -1.00 -21.75 -5.81
C PRO A 16 -2.05 -20.64 -6.00
N SER A 17 -3.00 -20.51 -5.07
CA SER A 17 -4.12 -19.57 -5.18
C SER A 17 -3.68 -18.10 -5.08
N ILE A 18 -2.74 -17.80 -4.17
CA ILE A 18 -2.14 -16.46 -4.03
C ILE A 18 -1.31 -16.12 -5.26
N ASN A 19 -0.51 -17.07 -5.76
CA ASN A 19 0.30 -16.87 -6.95
C ASN A 19 -0.57 -16.63 -8.20
N ALA A 20 -1.64 -17.41 -8.38
CA ALA A 20 -2.63 -17.16 -9.44
C ALA A 20 -3.25 -15.76 -9.32
N ALA A 21 -3.68 -15.37 -8.12
CA ALA A 21 -4.29 -14.06 -7.89
C ALA A 21 -3.32 -12.88 -8.12
N LYS A 22 -2.00 -13.06 -7.90
CA LYS A 22 -0.97 -12.04 -8.18
C LYS A 22 -0.85 -11.71 -9.67
N HIS A 23 -1.04 -12.70 -10.54
CA HIS A 23 -0.99 -12.50 -12.00
C HIS A 23 -2.29 -11.95 -12.59
N MET A 24 -3.36 -11.85 -11.80
CA MET A 24 -4.63 -11.24 -12.19
C MET A 24 -4.73 -9.79 -11.70
N THR A 25 -5.32 -8.91 -12.52
CA THR A 25 -5.50 -7.50 -12.16
C THR A 25 -6.97 -7.09 -12.10
N GLY A 26 -7.25 -6.06 -11.30
CA GLY A 26 -8.56 -5.40 -11.27
C GLY A 26 -9.72 -6.28 -10.81
N PHE A 27 -10.80 -6.30 -11.61
CA PHE A 27 -12.03 -7.04 -11.31
C PHE A 27 -11.84 -8.55 -11.43
N LYS A 28 -11.00 -9.01 -12.36
CA LYS A 28 -10.74 -10.44 -12.57
C LYS A 28 -10.17 -11.08 -11.31
N ARG A 29 -9.22 -10.37 -10.65
CA ARG A 29 -8.66 -10.79 -9.37
C ARG A 29 -9.71 -10.88 -8.26
N ARG A 30 -10.62 -9.90 -8.17
CA ARG A 30 -11.67 -9.89 -7.13
C ARG A 30 -12.70 -10.99 -7.34
N ARG A 31 -13.09 -11.28 -8.58
CA ARG A 31 -13.98 -12.40 -8.89
C ARG A 31 -13.36 -13.74 -8.51
N PHE A 32 -12.08 -13.93 -8.82
CA PHE A 32 -11.34 -15.14 -8.41
C PHE A 32 -11.29 -15.28 -6.88
N MET A 33 -10.88 -14.23 -6.17
CA MET A 33 -10.84 -14.22 -4.71
C MET A 33 -12.21 -14.49 -4.07
N ALA A 34 -13.29 -13.96 -4.67
CA ALA A 34 -14.64 -14.17 -4.16
C ALA A 34 -15.16 -15.58 -4.45
N ALA A 35 -14.85 -16.16 -5.61
CA ALA A 35 -15.16 -17.56 -5.90
C ALA A 35 -14.47 -18.50 -4.91
N MET A 36 -13.17 -18.30 -4.67
CA MET A 36 -12.41 -19.06 -3.66
C MET A 36 -12.99 -18.88 -2.24
N ALA A 37 -13.46 -17.68 -1.91
CA ALA A 37 -14.09 -17.43 -0.61
C ALA A 37 -15.44 -18.15 -0.47
N MET A 38 -16.24 -18.25 -1.54
CA MET A 38 -17.48 -19.02 -1.54
C MET A 38 -17.21 -20.52 -1.37
N GLU A 39 -16.20 -21.04 -2.08
CA GLU A 39 -15.85 -22.46 -2.08
C GLU A 39 -15.24 -22.92 -0.75
N HIS A 40 -14.31 -22.15 -0.18
CA HIS A 40 -13.49 -22.59 0.95
C HIS A 40 -13.76 -21.87 2.27
N CYS A 41 -14.47 -20.74 2.24
CA CYS A 41 -14.66 -19.89 3.43
C CYS A 41 -16.13 -19.50 3.64
N ASN A 42 -17.09 -20.20 3.03
CA ASN A 42 -18.52 -19.91 3.11
C ASN A 42 -18.87 -18.44 2.83
N GLY A 43 -18.11 -17.78 1.95
CA GLY A 43 -18.25 -16.35 1.63
C GLY A 43 -17.77 -15.39 2.73
N SER A 44 -17.05 -15.84 3.75
CA SER A 44 -16.55 -15.01 4.85
C SER A 44 -15.20 -14.35 4.54
N PRO A 45 -15.12 -13.02 4.36
CA PRO A 45 -13.87 -12.35 4.01
C PRO A 45 -12.78 -12.46 5.09
N ARG A 46 -13.19 -12.62 6.36
CA ARG A 46 -12.27 -12.73 7.50
C ARG A 46 -11.61 -14.10 7.54
N GLN A 47 -12.38 -15.16 7.29
CA GLN A 47 -11.82 -16.51 7.16
C GLN A 47 -10.92 -16.62 5.94
N THR A 48 -11.27 -15.98 4.82
CA THR A 48 -10.43 -15.96 3.60
C THR A 48 -9.08 -15.29 3.84
N GLU A 49 -9.01 -14.26 4.68
CA GLU A 49 -7.75 -13.61 5.04
C GLU A 49 -6.89 -14.53 5.91
N THR A 50 -7.49 -15.18 6.91
CA THR A 50 -6.78 -16.11 7.81
C THR A 50 -6.32 -17.38 7.09
N SER A 51 -7.16 -17.99 6.26
CA SER A 51 -6.89 -19.29 5.65
C SER A 51 -6.18 -19.20 4.28
N LEU A 52 -6.51 -18.21 3.46
CA LEU A 52 -5.99 -18.07 2.08
C LEU A 52 -5.10 -16.83 1.87
N GLY A 53 -4.89 -15.99 2.88
CA GLY A 53 -4.02 -14.81 2.78
C GLY A 53 -4.54 -13.71 1.83
N PHE A 54 -5.81 -13.77 1.41
CA PHE A 54 -6.40 -12.73 0.57
C PHE A 54 -6.82 -11.51 1.38
N ASN A 55 -6.69 -10.33 0.78
CA ASN A 55 -7.14 -9.10 1.42
C ASN A 55 -8.66 -9.10 1.60
N ARG A 56 -9.13 -9.09 2.85
CA ARG A 56 -10.56 -9.13 3.20
C ARG A 56 -11.41 -8.06 2.51
N ARG A 57 -10.88 -6.86 2.27
CA ARG A 57 -11.64 -5.78 1.59
C ARG A 57 -11.82 -6.06 0.10
N ALA A 58 -10.83 -6.71 -0.52
CA ALA A 58 -10.92 -7.12 -1.92
C ALA A 58 -11.90 -8.28 -2.10
N VAL A 59 -11.89 -9.24 -1.17
CA VAL A 59 -12.82 -10.37 -1.12
C VAL A 59 -14.27 -9.88 -0.90
N SER A 60 -14.50 -9.04 0.12
CA SER A 60 -15.83 -8.46 0.40
C SER A 60 -16.41 -7.72 -0.80
N ARG A 61 -15.57 -6.94 -1.49
CA ARG A 61 -15.99 -6.26 -2.72
C ARG A 61 -16.26 -7.23 -3.87
N GLY A 62 -15.48 -8.30 -4.01
CA GLY A 62 -15.70 -9.33 -5.01
C GLY A 62 -17.00 -10.11 -4.77
N LEU A 63 -17.35 -10.37 -3.50
CA LEU A 63 -18.61 -11.02 -3.13
C LEU A 63 -19.81 -10.14 -3.48
N GLN A 64 -19.77 -8.85 -3.15
CA GLN A 64 -20.80 -7.89 -3.58
C GLN A 64 -20.93 -7.82 -5.11
N GLU A 65 -19.80 -7.88 -5.84
CA GLU A 65 -19.79 -7.92 -7.30
C GLU A 65 -20.43 -9.20 -7.87
N LEU A 66 -20.27 -10.34 -7.19
CA LEU A 66 -20.92 -11.60 -7.55
C LEU A 66 -22.42 -11.57 -7.26
N GLU A 67 -22.83 -11.11 -6.08
CA GLU A 67 -24.24 -10.97 -5.68
C GLU A 67 -25.02 -10.04 -6.62
N LEU A 68 -24.44 -8.89 -6.97
CA LEU A 68 -25.06 -7.91 -7.84
C LEU A 68 -24.97 -8.26 -9.33
N GLY A 69 -24.17 -9.27 -9.71
CA GLY A 69 -23.87 -9.63 -11.10
C GLY A 69 -23.20 -8.51 -11.91
N LYS A 70 -22.68 -7.47 -11.25
CA LYS A 70 -22.13 -6.26 -11.87
C LYS A 70 -20.77 -5.92 -11.26
N THR A 71 -19.82 -5.56 -12.12
CA THR A 71 -18.52 -5.07 -11.64
C THR A 71 -18.68 -3.67 -11.04
N ILE A 72 -18.39 -3.53 -9.75
CA ILE A 72 -18.40 -2.25 -9.05
C ILE A 72 -17.19 -1.46 -9.58
N ARG A 73 -17.45 -0.54 -10.51
CA ARG A 73 -16.43 0.38 -11.04
C ARG A 73 -15.75 1.10 -9.88
N ASN A 74 -14.42 1.16 -9.91
CA ASN A 74 -13.72 2.12 -9.08
C ASN A 74 -14.11 3.50 -9.60
N LEU A 75 -14.87 4.28 -8.82
CA LEU A 75 -15.13 5.68 -9.15
C LEU A 75 -13.88 6.49 -8.76
N PRO A 76 -13.00 6.88 -9.70
CA PRO A 76 -11.88 7.75 -9.38
C PRO A 76 -12.37 9.12 -8.89
N GLU A 77 -13.59 9.50 -9.26
CA GLU A 77 -14.28 10.73 -8.84
C GLU A 77 -14.42 10.85 -7.31
N ARG A 78 -14.51 9.71 -6.59
CA ARG A 78 -14.55 9.66 -5.12
C ARG A 78 -13.19 9.90 -4.45
N ARG A 79 -12.09 9.95 -5.21
CA ARG A 79 -10.75 10.29 -4.68
C ARG A 79 -10.53 11.80 -4.51
N GLY A 80 -11.56 12.61 -4.78
CA GLY A 80 -11.54 14.07 -4.71
C GLY A 80 -10.97 14.70 -5.99
N ARG A 81 -11.67 15.72 -6.51
CA ARG A 81 -11.17 16.59 -7.59
C ARG A 81 -10.20 17.61 -6.96
N PRO A 82 -9.04 17.91 -7.57
CA PRO A 82 -8.24 19.07 -7.13
C PRO A 82 -9.11 20.34 -7.19
N ARG A 83 -8.82 21.34 -6.35
CA ARG A 83 -9.58 22.61 -6.34
C ARG A 83 -9.72 23.14 -7.77
N ILE A 84 -10.96 23.36 -8.20
CA ILE A 84 -11.31 23.64 -9.61
C ILE A 84 -10.55 24.85 -10.16
N GLU A 85 -10.31 25.86 -9.32
CA GLU A 85 -9.57 27.06 -9.69
C GLU A 85 -8.12 26.77 -10.08
N GLN A 86 -7.41 25.94 -9.29
CA GLN A 86 -6.05 25.54 -9.60
C GLN A 86 -5.99 24.75 -10.90
N GLN A 87 -6.97 23.88 -11.16
CA GLN A 87 -7.06 23.14 -12.41
C GLN A 87 -7.32 24.07 -13.62
N ARG A 88 -8.27 25.02 -13.50
CA ARG A 88 -8.60 25.96 -14.59
C ARG A 88 -7.40 26.86 -14.94
N LEU A 89 -6.70 27.36 -13.92
CA LEU A 89 -5.54 28.23 -14.10
C LEU A 89 -4.39 27.50 -14.80
N MET A 90 -4.15 26.23 -14.44
CA MET A 90 -3.10 25.40 -15.03
C MET A 90 -3.45 24.98 -16.45
N ASN A 91 -4.70 24.55 -16.69
CA ASN A 91 -5.19 24.20 -18.01
C ASN A 91 -5.14 25.39 -18.99
N ARG A 92 -5.50 26.61 -18.53
CA ARG A 92 -5.39 27.84 -19.33
C ARG A 92 -3.94 28.11 -19.80
N ARG A 93 -2.95 27.69 -19.01
CA ARG A 93 -1.52 27.81 -19.32
C ARG A 93 -0.96 26.58 -20.06
N GLY A 94 -1.80 25.65 -20.50
CA GLY A 94 -1.38 24.43 -21.20
C GLY A 94 -0.79 23.33 -20.29
N PHE A 95 -0.86 23.48 -18.97
CA PHE A 95 -0.34 22.50 -18.02
C PHE A 95 -1.44 21.57 -17.51
N SER A 96 -1.22 20.26 -17.61
CA SER A 96 -2.07 19.25 -16.98
C SER A 96 -1.56 18.90 -15.58
N LEU A 97 -2.39 19.11 -14.56
CA LEU A 97 -2.10 18.67 -13.20
C LEU A 97 -2.13 17.14 -13.11
N ARG A 98 -0.97 16.50 -13.26
CA ARG A 98 -0.76 15.08 -12.95
C ARG A 98 -0.17 14.96 -11.54
N LYS A 99 -0.54 13.89 -10.82
CA LYS A 99 0.18 13.54 -9.58
C LYS A 99 1.58 13.11 -9.96
N VAL A 100 2.56 14.00 -9.76
CA VAL A 100 3.98 13.72 -10.00
C VAL A 100 4.61 13.32 -8.66
N ARG A 101 5.40 12.26 -8.65
CA ARG A 101 6.27 11.93 -7.50
C ARG A 101 7.41 12.95 -7.48
N LYS A 102 7.29 13.96 -6.62
CA LYS A 102 8.28 15.06 -6.54
C LYS A 102 9.66 14.63 -6.05
N THR A 103 9.76 13.51 -5.34
CA THR A 103 10.91 13.16 -4.50
C THR A 103 11.62 11.88 -4.90
N GLN A 104 11.40 11.34 -6.11
CA GLN A 104 12.27 10.27 -6.61
C GLN A 104 13.43 10.89 -7.39
N PRO A 105 14.69 10.72 -6.95
CA PRO A 105 15.86 11.18 -7.70
C PRO A 105 15.85 10.54 -9.09
N LEU A 106 15.96 11.37 -10.14
CA LEU A 106 15.90 10.92 -11.53
C LEU A 106 17.06 9.98 -11.90
N LYS A 107 18.19 10.11 -11.22
CA LYS A 107 19.35 9.23 -11.35
C LYS A 107 19.97 9.05 -9.98
N LYS A 108 20.24 7.81 -9.59
CA LYS A 108 21.12 7.52 -8.46
C LYS A 108 22.56 7.70 -8.94
N ILE A 109 23.36 8.43 -8.16
CA ILE A 109 24.80 8.49 -8.41
C ILE A 109 25.45 7.16 -7.97
N PRO A 110 26.52 6.69 -8.62
CA PRO A 110 27.20 5.44 -8.24
C PRO A 110 27.59 5.38 -6.77
N GLU A 111 28.01 6.51 -6.21
CA GLU A 111 28.56 6.68 -4.86
C GLU A 111 27.46 6.81 -3.77
N THR A 112 26.18 6.72 -4.16
CA THR A 112 25.05 6.94 -3.24
C THR A 112 25.11 6.03 -2.02
N ASN A 113 25.43 4.75 -2.23
CA ASN A 113 25.45 3.78 -1.15
C ASN A 113 26.61 4.04 -0.18
N ASP A 114 27.78 4.39 -0.70
CA ASP A 114 28.98 4.68 0.09
C ASP A 114 28.76 5.88 1.03
N ILE A 115 28.06 6.92 0.55
CA ILE A 115 27.67 8.07 1.37
C ILE A 115 26.78 7.63 2.54
N PHE A 116 25.76 6.81 2.27
CA PHE A 116 24.84 6.36 3.31
C PHE A 116 25.50 5.40 4.30
N ASP A 117 26.44 4.58 3.86
CA ASP A 117 27.15 3.65 4.73
C ASP A 117 28.16 4.38 5.64
N ASN A 118 28.82 5.43 5.15
CA ASN A 118 29.62 6.31 5.99
C ASN A 118 28.76 7.04 7.05
N VAL A 119 27.60 7.59 6.65
CA VAL A 119 26.67 8.24 7.58
C VAL A 119 26.19 7.26 8.67
N LYS A 120 25.87 6.02 8.31
CA LYS A 120 25.51 4.97 9.29
C LYS A 120 26.67 4.67 10.24
N ALA A 121 27.90 4.53 9.74
CA ALA A 121 29.06 4.27 10.57
C ALA A 121 29.31 5.41 11.57
N ALA A 122 29.19 6.67 11.12
CA ALA A 122 29.28 7.84 11.98
C ALA A 122 28.18 7.86 13.05
N HIS A 123 26.94 7.48 12.69
CA HIS A 123 25.84 7.35 13.64
C HIS A 123 26.06 6.24 14.67
N GLN A 124 26.58 5.08 14.25
CA GLN A 124 26.90 3.98 15.16
C GLN A 124 27.99 4.38 16.15
N ARG A 125 29.05 5.06 15.68
CA ARG A 125 30.11 5.59 16.55
C ARG A 125 29.54 6.56 17.59
N ALA A 126 28.71 7.51 17.16
CA ALA A 126 28.07 8.48 18.05
C ALA A 126 27.08 7.84 19.04
N ALA A 127 26.53 6.66 18.73
CA ALA A 127 25.66 5.93 19.66
C ALA A 127 26.45 5.17 20.74
N THR A 128 27.66 4.70 20.42
CA THR A 128 28.51 3.93 21.33
C THR A 128 29.35 4.83 22.24
N ASP A 129 29.82 5.96 21.73
CA ASP A 129 30.72 6.87 22.44
C ASP A 129 29.93 7.86 23.31
N GLN A 130 30.10 7.75 24.63
CA GLN A 130 29.43 8.62 25.62
C GLN A 130 29.90 10.08 25.56
N SER A 131 31.04 10.36 24.92
CA SER A 131 31.55 11.73 24.75
C SER A 131 30.83 12.52 23.64
N ILE A 132 30.05 11.83 22.79
CA ILE A 132 29.40 12.43 21.62
C ILE A 132 27.89 12.60 21.90
N LEU A 133 27.43 13.86 21.97
CA LEU A 133 26.01 14.17 22.11
C LEU A 133 25.35 14.35 20.73
N ARG A 134 24.34 13.53 20.42
CA ARG A 134 23.54 13.66 19.21
C ARG A 134 22.41 14.68 19.42
N ILE A 135 22.47 15.80 18.70
CA ILE A 135 21.43 16.84 18.71
C ILE A 135 20.70 16.80 17.36
N SER A 136 19.36 16.83 17.37
CA SER A 136 18.54 17.06 16.18
C SER A 136 17.63 18.25 16.43
N ILE A 137 17.77 19.28 15.62
CA ILE A 137 16.96 20.50 15.69
C ILE A 137 16.13 20.57 14.39
N ASP A 138 14.81 20.69 14.52
CA ASP A 138 13.89 20.91 13.39
C ASP A 138 13.54 22.40 13.33
N ASP A 139 14.17 23.13 12.41
CA ASP A 139 13.95 24.57 12.26
C ASP A 139 12.72 24.80 11.39
N LYS A 140 11.54 24.42 11.90
CA LYS A 140 10.24 24.75 11.29
C LYS A 140 9.49 25.84 12.02
N ALA A 141 10.18 26.60 12.86
CA ALA A 141 9.64 27.81 13.45
C ALA A 141 10.01 29.03 12.58
N LYS A 142 9.03 29.88 12.27
CA LYS A 142 9.32 31.21 11.73
C LYS A 142 10.01 32.02 12.84
N VAL A 143 11.31 32.26 12.70
CA VAL A 143 12.03 33.21 13.55
C VAL A 143 11.62 34.61 13.11
N LYS A 144 10.97 35.39 13.99
CA LYS A 144 10.79 36.82 13.77
C LYS A 144 12.15 37.48 14.02
N ILE A 145 12.73 38.05 12.99
CA ILE A 145 13.94 38.87 13.10
C ILE A 145 13.47 40.32 13.22
N GLY A 146 13.75 40.96 14.35
CA GLY A 146 13.38 42.34 14.67
C GLY A 146 12.28 42.45 15.73
N ASP A 147 12.41 43.43 16.62
CA ASP A 147 11.30 43.97 17.42
C ASP A 147 10.31 44.72 16.52
#